data_AF-G4HH49-F1
#
_entry.id   AF-G4HH49-F1
#
_cell.length_a   1.000
_cell.length_b   1.000
_cell.length_c   1.000
_cell.angle_alpha   90.00
_cell.angle_beta   90.00
_cell.angle_gamma   90.00
#
_symmetry.space_group_name_H-M   'P 1'
#
loop_
_entity.id
_entity.type
_entity.pdbx_description
1 polymer ?
#
loop_
_entity_poly.entity_id
_entity_poly.type
_entity_poly.pdbx_seq_one_letter_code
_entity_poly.pdbx_strand_id
1 'polypeptide(L)'
;MIGRPTRRKGYVDGMVLFYGGFRAGIGGGLCQLSNLIYWMTLHTPLQVTERHRHSYDVFPDSGRTQPFGSGATCAYNYLDLQIYNPTEDIYQLSVYVSDEELIGEWRCTAQPLYRYQVYEREHRITQEAWGGYARHNVIGRKVFSREGELLDDEWITENHALMMYSPLLAQNAEDTESTEKAQAAQTAENTEKAQAAQTAENTEKATIFTG
;
A
#
# COMPACT_ATOMS: atom_id res chain seq x y z
N MET A 1 -3.21 -12.34 -14.22
CA MET A 1 -3.48 -10.93 -14.55
C MET A 1 -4.79 -10.46 -13.95
N ILE A 2 -4.72 -9.40 -13.13
CA ILE A 2 -5.90 -8.68 -12.65
C ILE A 2 -6.74 -8.19 -13.85
N GLY A 3 -8.04 -8.44 -13.81
CA GLY A 3 -8.98 -7.98 -14.84
C GLY A 3 -9.29 -6.48 -14.73
N ARG A 4 -9.87 -5.89 -15.78
CA ARG A 4 -10.19 -4.44 -15.78
C ARG A 4 -11.11 -4.08 -14.62
N PRO A 5 -10.73 -3.14 -13.73
CA PRO A 5 -11.62 -2.62 -12.71
C PRO A 5 -12.66 -1.73 -13.39
N THR A 6 -13.94 -2.08 -13.23
CA THR A 6 -15.07 -1.37 -13.85
C THR A 6 -16.23 -1.36 -12.87
N ARG A 7 -17.03 -0.28 -12.86
CA ARG A 7 -18.23 -0.20 -11.99
C ARG A 7 -19.19 -1.37 -12.17
N ARG A 8 -19.34 -1.86 -13.41
CA ARG A 8 -20.16 -3.05 -13.73
C ARG A 8 -19.75 -4.32 -12.96
N LYS A 9 -18.47 -4.43 -12.57
CA LYS A 9 -17.95 -5.54 -11.77
C LYS A 9 -18.00 -5.27 -10.25
N GLY A 10 -18.67 -4.20 -9.82
CA GLY A 10 -18.79 -3.80 -8.42
C GLY A 10 -17.64 -2.93 -7.89
N TYR A 11 -16.71 -2.49 -8.74
CA TYR A 11 -15.63 -1.59 -8.29
C TYR A 11 -16.18 -0.19 -8.01
N VAL A 12 -15.73 0.37 -6.88
CA VAL A 12 -16.05 1.73 -6.44
C VAL A 12 -14.87 2.67 -6.65
N ASP A 13 -15.11 3.97 -6.52
CA ASP A 13 -14.03 4.94 -6.46
C ASP A 13 -13.35 4.86 -5.09
N GLY A 14 -12.02 4.89 -5.09
CA GLY A 14 -11.22 4.98 -3.88
C GLY A 14 -9.92 5.71 -4.16
N MET A 15 -9.06 5.82 -3.15
CA MET A 15 -7.76 6.47 -3.31
C MET A 15 -6.84 5.67 -4.26
N VAL A 16 -6.29 6.37 -5.24
CA VAL A 16 -5.29 5.86 -6.19
C VAL A 16 -4.07 6.77 -6.18
N LEU A 17 -2.89 6.19 -6.07
CA LEU A 17 -1.63 6.91 -6.21
C LEU A 17 -1.38 7.24 -7.70
N PHE A 18 -1.06 8.49 -7.99
CA PHE A 18 -0.80 8.97 -9.34
C PHE A 18 0.31 10.02 -9.33
N TYR A 19 1.46 9.70 -9.93
CA TYR A 19 2.64 10.58 -10.05
C TYR A 19 3.04 11.29 -8.74
N GLY A 20 3.17 10.55 -7.65
CA GLY A 20 3.57 11.12 -6.35
C GLY A 20 2.48 11.90 -5.62
N GLY A 21 1.26 11.98 -6.17
CA GLY A 21 0.06 12.47 -5.50
C GLY A 21 -1.03 11.40 -5.37
N PHE A 22 -2.22 11.81 -4.94
CA PHE A 22 -3.40 10.94 -4.80
C PHE A 22 -4.60 11.54 -5.52
N ARG A 23 -5.44 10.66 -6.09
CA ARG A 23 -6.72 11.02 -6.69
C ARG A 23 -7.76 9.94 -6.44
N ALA A 24 -9.04 10.30 -6.51
CA ALA A 24 -10.10 9.30 -6.56
C ALA A 24 -10.09 8.59 -7.92
N GLY A 25 -10.22 7.26 -7.92
CA GLY A 25 -10.31 6.47 -9.14
C GLY A 25 -10.94 5.11 -8.90
N ILE A 26 -11.53 4.55 -9.97
CA ILE A 26 -12.17 3.23 -9.94
C ILE A 26 -11.14 2.16 -9.58
N GLY A 27 -11.43 1.36 -8.56
CA GLY A 27 -10.51 0.34 -8.04
C GLY A 27 -9.43 0.90 -7.11
N GLY A 28 -9.62 2.11 -6.57
CA GLY A 28 -8.84 2.56 -5.42
C GLY A 28 -8.96 1.57 -4.27
N GLY A 29 -7.83 1.27 -3.63
CA GLY A 29 -7.70 0.20 -2.62
C GLY A 29 -7.08 -1.10 -3.14
N LEU A 30 -7.03 -1.36 -4.46
CA LEU A 30 -6.36 -2.56 -5.01
C LEU A 30 -4.89 -2.68 -4.60
N CYS A 31 -4.20 -1.54 -4.49
CA CYS A 31 -2.83 -1.46 -3.99
C CYS A 31 -2.71 -1.94 -2.53
N GLN A 32 -3.67 -1.61 -1.66
CA GLN A 32 -3.66 -2.08 -0.28
C GLN A 32 -3.82 -3.60 -0.21
N LEU A 33 -4.70 -4.16 -1.05
CA LEU A 33 -4.86 -5.59 -1.17
C LEU A 33 -3.58 -6.29 -1.65
N SER A 34 -2.94 -5.78 -2.71
CA SER A 34 -1.68 -6.37 -3.19
C SER A 34 -0.55 -6.25 -2.16
N ASN A 35 -0.48 -5.14 -1.41
CA ASN A 35 0.45 -4.99 -0.29
C ASN A 35 0.23 -6.07 0.78
N LEU A 36 -1.03 -6.27 1.21
CA LEU A 36 -1.38 -7.26 2.22
C LEU A 36 -1.01 -8.68 1.75
N ILE A 37 -1.43 -9.06 0.54
CA ILE A 37 -1.15 -10.40 0.00
C ILE A 37 0.36 -10.64 -0.09
N TYR A 38 1.12 -9.68 -0.63
CA TYR A 38 2.56 -9.81 -0.73
C TYR A 38 3.21 -9.96 0.65
N TRP A 39 2.85 -9.09 1.61
CA TRP A 39 3.37 -9.15 2.97
C TRP A 39 3.14 -10.50 3.63
N MET A 40 1.90 -10.99 3.62
CA MET A 40 1.57 -12.31 4.19
C MET A 40 2.35 -13.44 3.51
N THR A 41 2.54 -13.35 2.20
CA THR A 41 3.25 -14.37 1.42
C THR A 41 4.71 -14.52 1.85
N LEU A 42 5.38 -13.42 2.22
CA LEU A 42 6.76 -13.47 2.73
C LEU A 42 6.90 -14.32 4.01
N HIS A 43 5.80 -14.53 4.74
CA HIS A 43 5.73 -15.36 5.93
C HIS A 43 5.32 -16.83 5.66
N THR A 44 5.40 -17.28 4.41
CA THR A 44 5.05 -18.63 3.98
C THR A 44 6.17 -19.22 3.10
N PRO A 45 6.19 -20.55 2.85
CA PRO A 45 7.09 -21.15 1.86
C PRO A 45 6.69 -20.82 0.40
N LEU A 46 5.59 -20.08 0.17
CA LEU A 46 5.20 -19.65 -1.17
C LEU A 46 6.25 -18.68 -1.75
N GLN A 47 6.39 -18.72 -3.08
CA GLN A 47 7.37 -17.93 -3.81
C GLN A 47 6.69 -16.81 -4.58
N VAL A 48 7.18 -15.58 -4.43
CA VAL A 48 6.71 -14.45 -5.25
C VAL A 48 7.50 -14.46 -6.57
N THR A 49 6.82 -14.73 -7.68
CA THR A 49 7.44 -14.83 -9.02
C THR A 49 7.33 -13.55 -9.83
N GLU A 50 6.39 -12.67 -9.49
CA GLU A 50 6.27 -11.33 -10.05
C GLU A 50 5.88 -10.36 -8.95
N ARG A 51 6.61 -9.26 -8.83
CA ARG A 51 6.33 -8.17 -7.90
C ARG A 51 6.71 -6.85 -8.54
N HIS A 52 5.81 -5.88 -8.49
CA HIS A 52 6.11 -4.48 -8.85
C HIS A 52 6.08 -3.60 -7.62
N ARG A 53 7.04 -2.68 -7.53
CA ARG A 53 7.16 -1.70 -6.44
C ARG A 53 6.53 -0.37 -6.81
N HIS A 54 6.22 0.43 -5.79
CA HIS A 54 5.89 1.83 -5.99
C HIS A 54 7.14 2.64 -6.33
N SER A 55 7.07 3.51 -7.33
CA SER A 55 8.18 4.40 -7.70
C SER A 55 8.31 5.61 -6.77
N TYR A 56 7.26 5.92 -5.99
CA TYR A 56 7.18 7.10 -5.11
C TYR A 56 6.95 6.66 -3.66
N ASP A 57 7.75 7.18 -2.73
CA ASP A 57 7.50 7.11 -1.30
C ASP A 57 6.74 8.37 -0.88
N VAL A 58 5.43 8.25 -0.76
CA VAL A 58 4.51 9.38 -0.50
C VAL A 58 4.18 9.55 0.97
N PHE A 59 4.53 8.58 1.83
CA PHE A 59 4.18 8.60 3.25
C PHE A 59 5.44 8.57 4.12
N PRO A 60 5.66 9.58 4.98
CA PRO A 60 6.76 9.57 5.94
C PRO A 60 6.63 8.42 6.95
N ASP A 61 7.74 8.05 7.58
CA ASP A 61 7.85 6.88 8.46
C ASP A 61 7.10 6.97 9.80
N SER A 62 6.33 8.04 10.03
CA SER A 62 5.56 8.21 11.26
C SER A 62 4.57 7.05 11.46
N GLY A 63 4.89 6.13 12.37
CA GLY A 63 4.03 5.00 12.75
C GLY A 63 4.10 3.78 11.83
N ARG A 64 5.13 3.63 10.99
CA ARG A 64 5.27 2.46 10.11
C ARG A 64 5.56 1.19 10.92
N THR A 65 4.73 0.16 10.77
CA THR A 65 4.89 -1.15 11.46
C THR A 65 5.57 -2.21 10.60
N GLN A 66 5.72 -1.96 9.29
CA GLN A 66 6.35 -2.86 8.31
C GLN A 66 7.58 -2.20 7.68
N PRO A 67 8.55 -2.96 7.15
CA PRO A 67 9.68 -2.42 6.39
C PRO A 67 9.28 -1.47 5.25
N PHE A 68 10.14 -0.52 4.90
CA PHE A 68 9.91 0.27 3.70
C PHE A 68 9.87 -0.62 2.44
N GLY A 69 8.96 -0.31 1.52
CA GLY A 69 8.80 -1.10 0.31
C GLY A 69 8.39 -2.55 0.56
N SER A 70 7.78 -2.87 1.71
CA SER A 70 7.23 -4.21 2.01
C SER A 70 5.93 -4.53 1.28
N GLY A 71 5.47 -3.65 0.39
CA GLY A 71 4.26 -3.81 -0.40
C GLY A 71 4.52 -4.22 -1.87
N ALA A 72 3.42 -4.43 -2.60
CA ALA A 72 3.39 -4.70 -4.03
C ALA A 72 2.30 -3.86 -4.70
N THR A 73 2.50 -3.49 -5.95
CA THR A 73 1.51 -2.77 -6.76
C THR A 73 0.96 -3.68 -7.87
N CYS A 74 -0.34 -3.56 -8.11
CA CYS A 74 -0.99 -4.15 -9.28
C CYS A 74 -1.67 -3.04 -10.08
N ALA A 75 -1.58 -3.10 -11.40
CA ALA A 75 -2.20 -2.14 -12.30
C ALA A 75 -2.74 -2.88 -13.52
N TYR A 76 -4.02 -2.67 -13.82
CA TYR A 76 -4.70 -3.38 -14.89
C TYR A 76 -3.91 -3.31 -16.22
N ASN A 77 -3.74 -4.50 -16.80
CA ASN A 77 -3.05 -4.82 -18.05
C ASN A 77 -1.54 -4.63 -18.10
N TYR A 78 -0.87 -4.23 -17.00
CA TYR A 78 0.58 -3.98 -17.03
C TYR A 78 1.35 -4.55 -15.83
N LEU A 79 0.78 -4.54 -14.63
CA LEU A 79 1.48 -4.95 -13.40
C LEU A 79 0.63 -5.94 -12.61
N ASP A 80 1.19 -7.09 -12.24
CA ASP A 80 0.53 -8.10 -11.43
C ASP A 80 1.39 -8.51 -10.22
N LEU A 81 0.76 -9.17 -9.25
CA LEU A 81 1.45 -9.88 -8.18
C LEU A 81 1.25 -11.37 -8.44
N GLN A 82 2.33 -12.10 -8.73
CA GLN A 82 2.27 -13.53 -8.99
C GLN A 82 2.95 -14.31 -7.86
N ILE A 83 2.28 -15.36 -7.42
CA ILE A 83 2.71 -16.22 -6.33
C ILE A 83 2.62 -17.66 -6.81
N TYR A 84 3.71 -18.39 -6.64
CA TYR A 84 3.84 -19.80 -6.94
C TYR A 84 3.88 -20.61 -5.64
N ASN A 85 3.17 -21.73 -5.62
CA ASN A 85 3.27 -22.71 -4.56
C ASN A 85 4.22 -23.84 -4.98
N PRO A 86 5.48 -23.86 -4.48
CA PRO A 86 6.42 -24.93 -4.78
C PRO A 86 6.22 -26.17 -3.87
N THR A 87 5.29 -26.13 -2.91
CA THR A 87 5.13 -27.20 -1.93
C THR A 87 4.12 -28.25 -2.41
N GLU A 88 4.08 -29.39 -1.71
CA GLU A 88 3.06 -30.43 -1.91
C GLU A 88 1.76 -30.13 -1.13
N ASP A 89 1.79 -29.11 -0.27
CA ASP A 89 0.65 -28.74 0.57
C ASP A 89 -0.31 -27.80 -0.15
N ILE A 90 -1.58 -27.86 0.22
CA ILE A 90 -2.62 -27.01 -0.34
C ILE A 90 -2.69 -25.71 0.45
N TYR A 91 -2.51 -24.59 -0.25
CA TYR A 91 -2.67 -23.24 0.29
C TYR A 91 -3.99 -22.60 -0.19
N GLN A 92 -4.69 -21.96 0.74
CA GLN A 92 -5.86 -21.14 0.47
C GLN A 92 -5.59 -19.70 0.92
N LEU A 93 -5.78 -18.75 0.00
CA LEU A 93 -5.86 -17.33 0.33
C LEU A 93 -7.29 -17.01 0.75
N SER A 94 -7.47 -16.52 1.97
CA SER A 94 -8.73 -15.96 2.45
C SER A 94 -8.54 -14.48 2.72
N VAL A 95 -9.43 -13.66 2.18
CA VAL A 95 -9.41 -12.21 2.33
C VAL A 95 -10.84 -11.74 2.55
N TYR A 96 -11.02 -10.87 3.51
CA TYR A 96 -12.31 -10.25 3.79
C TYR A 96 -12.10 -8.83 4.31
N VAL A 97 -13.13 -8.02 4.16
CA VAL A 97 -13.17 -6.63 4.62
C VAL A 97 -14.20 -6.58 5.73
N SER A 98 -13.78 -6.12 6.91
CA SER A 98 -14.70 -5.75 8.00
C SER A 98 -15.13 -4.29 7.82
N ASP A 99 -15.88 -3.74 8.78
CA ASP A 99 -16.27 -2.33 8.73
C ASP A 99 -15.07 -1.37 8.76
N GLU A 100 -13.94 -1.80 9.34
CA GLU A 100 -12.78 -0.95 9.60
C GLU A 100 -11.48 -1.45 8.95
N GLU A 101 -11.37 -2.75 8.64
CA GLU A 101 -10.09 -3.38 8.30
C GLU A 101 -10.18 -4.29 7.08
N LEU A 102 -9.10 -4.31 6.30
CA LEU A 102 -8.83 -5.35 5.33
C LEU A 102 -8.02 -6.46 6.01
N ILE A 103 -8.60 -7.66 6.08
CA ILE A 103 -8.01 -8.80 6.76
C ILE A 103 -7.71 -9.91 5.74
N GLY A 104 -6.55 -10.55 5.90
CA GLY A 104 -6.12 -11.63 5.04
C GLY A 104 -5.42 -12.72 5.83
N GLU A 105 -5.45 -13.92 5.29
CA GLU A 105 -4.78 -15.08 5.84
C GLU A 105 -4.38 -16.07 4.74
N TRP A 106 -3.21 -16.68 4.89
CA TRP A 106 -2.84 -17.90 4.18
C TRP A 106 -3.14 -19.09 5.08
N ARG A 107 -4.02 -19.97 4.63
CA ARG A 107 -4.33 -21.24 5.30
C ARG A 107 -3.62 -22.37 4.57
N CYS A 108 -3.08 -23.33 5.33
CA CYS A 108 -2.42 -24.52 4.82
C CYS A 108 -3.03 -25.76 5.47
N THR A 109 -3.13 -26.85 4.72
CA THR A 109 -3.62 -28.14 5.23
C THR A 109 -2.65 -28.82 6.20
N ALA A 110 -1.34 -28.54 6.06
CA ALA A 110 -0.30 -29.09 6.91
C ALA A 110 0.13 -28.12 8.01
N GLN A 111 0.76 -28.68 9.06
CA GLN A 111 1.39 -27.84 10.08
C GLN A 111 2.59 -27.10 9.48
N PRO A 112 2.74 -25.79 9.75
CA PRO A 112 3.92 -25.05 9.31
C PRO A 112 5.21 -25.67 9.84
N LEU A 113 6.11 -26.03 8.94
CA LEU A 113 7.43 -26.56 9.26
C LEU A 113 8.44 -25.45 9.60
N TYR A 114 8.17 -24.23 9.15
CA TYR A 114 9.08 -23.10 9.26
C TYR A 114 8.39 -21.87 9.82
N ARG A 115 9.15 -21.05 10.54
CA ARG A 115 8.77 -19.70 10.95
C ARG A 115 9.63 -18.69 10.21
N TYR A 116 9.02 -17.66 9.66
CA TYR A 116 9.71 -16.64 8.88
C TYR A 116 9.70 -15.30 9.60
N GLN A 117 10.86 -14.64 9.64
CA GLN A 117 11.00 -13.28 10.15
C GLN A 117 11.52 -12.37 9.05
N VAL A 118 10.64 -11.53 8.52
CA VAL A 118 10.98 -10.52 7.52
C VAL A 118 11.66 -9.33 8.22
N TYR A 119 12.72 -8.81 7.61
CA TYR A 119 13.48 -7.70 8.15
C TYR A 119 13.99 -6.76 7.05
N GLU A 120 14.41 -5.57 7.46
CA GLU A 120 15.00 -4.55 6.61
C GLU A 120 16.50 -4.42 6.89
N ARG A 121 17.31 -4.23 5.85
CA ARG A 121 18.73 -3.87 5.96
C ARG A 121 19.14 -2.84 4.90
N GLU A 122 20.33 -2.26 5.06
CA GLU A 122 20.93 -1.31 4.12
C GLU A 122 20.05 -0.08 3.83
N HIS A 123 19.33 0.40 4.84
CA HIS A 123 18.53 1.62 4.73
C HIS A 123 19.43 2.82 4.44
N ARG A 124 19.11 3.55 3.37
CA ARG A 124 19.81 4.77 2.98
C ARG A 124 18.86 5.74 2.31
N ILE A 125 19.09 7.03 2.55
CA ILE A 125 18.47 8.13 1.82
C ILE A 125 19.57 8.88 1.08
N THR A 126 19.37 9.12 -0.20
CA THR A 126 20.31 9.87 -1.05
C THR A 126 19.63 11.12 -1.59
N GLN A 127 20.42 12.19 -1.79
CA GLN A 127 19.94 13.38 -2.47
C GLN A 127 20.21 13.25 -3.97
N GLU A 128 19.18 13.48 -4.77
CA GLU A 128 19.25 13.40 -6.22
C GLU A 128 19.70 14.74 -6.82
N ALA A 129 20.31 14.69 -8.01
CA ALA A 129 20.91 15.87 -8.65
C ALA A 129 19.92 17.02 -8.94
N TRP A 130 18.62 16.72 -9.01
CA TRP A 130 17.54 17.69 -9.20
C TRP A 130 17.00 18.28 -7.88
N GLY A 131 17.62 17.94 -6.74
CA GLY A 131 17.30 18.48 -5.41
C GLY A 131 16.32 17.64 -4.58
N GLY A 132 15.72 16.60 -5.16
CA GLY A 132 14.88 15.64 -4.44
C GLY A 132 15.66 14.59 -3.66
N TYR A 133 14.95 13.67 -3.01
CA TYR A 133 15.54 12.56 -2.26
C TYR A 133 15.06 11.22 -2.79
N ALA A 134 15.91 10.21 -2.71
CA ALA A 134 15.57 8.81 -2.96
C ALA A 134 15.85 7.97 -1.73
N ARG A 135 14.95 7.03 -1.45
CA ARG A 135 15.07 6.07 -0.37
C ARG A 135 15.35 4.68 -0.92
N HIS A 136 16.26 3.98 -0.24
CA HIS A 136 16.65 2.63 -0.60
C HIS A 136 16.70 1.73 0.62
N ASN A 137 16.41 0.45 0.40
CA ASN A 137 16.62 -0.61 1.37
C ASN A 137 16.66 -1.97 0.68
N VAL A 138 17.02 -2.98 1.45
CA VAL A 138 16.87 -4.38 1.10
C VAL A 138 15.96 -5.05 2.11
N ILE A 139 15.01 -5.84 1.62
CA ILE A 139 14.20 -6.74 2.44
C ILE A 139 14.81 -8.14 2.35
N GLY A 140 15.02 -8.74 3.51
CA GLY A 140 15.38 -10.16 3.65
C GLY A 140 14.40 -10.87 4.58
N ARG A 141 14.50 -12.19 4.65
CA ARG A 141 13.80 -12.97 5.66
C ARG A 141 14.69 -14.06 6.24
N LYS A 142 14.60 -14.24 7.54
CA LYS A 142 15.19 -15.37 8.24
C LYS A 142 14.22 -16.53 8.30
N VAL A 143 14.70 -17.73 8.00
CA VAL A 143 13.94 -18.98 8.06
C VAL A 143 14.35 -19.73 9.32
N PHE A 144 13.39 -20.05 10.17
CA PHE A 144 13.62 -20.79 11.39
C PHE A 144 12.92 -22.15 11.35
N SER A 145 13.53 -23.16 11.96
CA SER A 145 12.86 -24.42 12.27
C SER A 145 11.73 -24.22 13.28
N ARG A 146 10.93 -25.26 13.51
CA ARG A 146 9.89 -25.25 14.56
C ARG A 146 10.50 -25.09 15.95
N GLU A 147 11.69 -25.61 16.15
CA GLU A 147 12.47 -25.56 17.39
C GLU A 147 13.16 -24.20 17.58
N GLY A 148 13.10 -23.32 16.59
CA GLY A 148 13.65 -21.96 16.64
C GLY A 148 15.10 -21.83 16.17
N GLU A 149 15.68 -22.88 15.60
CA GLU A 149 17.01 -22.83 14.98
C GLU A 149 16.95 -21.98 13.70
N LEU A 150 17.92 -21.10 13.50
CA LEU A 150 18.06 -20.34 12.26
C LEU A 150 18.62 -21.26 11.18
N LEU A 151 17.79 -21.55 10.17
CA LEU A 151 18.14 -22.43 9.06
C LEU A 151 18.71 -21.67 7.87
N ASP A 152 18.17 -20.47 7.59
CA ASP A 152 18.59 -19.67 6.43
C ASP A 152 18.32 -18.18 6.62
N ASP A 153 18.99 -17.35 5.80
CA ASP A 153 18.79 -15.91 5.69
C ASP A 153 18.71 -15.51 4.21
N GLU A 154 17.48 -15.38 3.72
CA GLU A 154 17.16 -15.21 2.32
C GLU A 154 17.04 -13.73 1.94
N TRP A 155 17.62 -13.35 0.81
CA TRP A 155 17.34 -12.07 0.17
C TRP A 155 15.98 -12.12 -0.55
N ILE A 156 15.15 -11.07 -0.39
CA ILE A 156 13.83 -11.00 -1.02
C ILE A 156 13.79 -9.96 -2.14
N THR A 157 14.15 -8.71 -1.85
CA THR A 157 14.07 -7.63 -2.83
C THR A 157 14.87 -6.41 -2.39
N GLU A 158 15.31 -5.60 -3.36
CA GLU A 158 15.78 -4.22 -3.13
C GLU A 158 14.70 -3.21 -3.55
N ASN A 159 14.51 -2.16 -2.76
CA ASN A 159 13.61 -1.06 -3.09
C ASN A 159 14.37 0.22 -3.35
N HIS A 160 13.88 0.98 -4.33
CA HIS A 160 14.32 2.34 -4.64
C HIS A 160 13.06 3.13 -4.97
N ALA A 161 12.83 4.23 -4.25
CA ALA A 161 11.72 5.13 -4.55
C ALA A 161 12.12 6.58 -4.35
N LEU A 162 11.52 7.46 -5.16
CA LEU A 162 11.66 8.91 -4.99
C LEU A 162 10.76 9.35 -3.85
N MET A 163 11.31 10.09 -2.89
CA MET A 163 10.58 10.61 -1.75
C MET A 163 9.80 11.86 -2.16
N MET A 164 8.52 11.90 -1.84
CA MET A 164 7.66 13.07 -2.08
C MET A 164 7.57 14.01 -0.87
N TYR A 165 8.44 13.80 0.12
CA TYR A 165 8.55 14.59 1.35
C TYR A 165 10.02 14.78 1.71
N SER A 166 10.31 15.83 2.49
CA SER A 166 11.66 16.09 2.99
C SER A 166 12.01 15.12 4.11
N PRO A 167 13.17 14.43 4.07
CA PRO A 167 13.65 13.61 5.18
C PRO A 167 14.23 14.44 6.33
N LEU A 168 14.37 15.76 6.15
CA LEU A 168 14.97 16.63 7.14
C LEU A 168 13.98 16.91 8.27
N LEU A 169 14.49 16.89 9.51
CA LEU A 169 13.70 17.31 10.68
C LEU A 169 13.26 18.76 10.50
N ALA A 170 11.98 19.04 10.77
CA ALA A 170 11.49 20.41 10.81
C ALA A 170 12.25 21.18 11.90
N GLN A 171 12.87 22.32 11.54
CA GLN A 171 13.49 23.20 12.52
C GLN A 171 12.39 23.98 13.25
N ASN A 172 12.15 23.62 14.51
CA ASN A 172 11.50 24.37 15.59
C ASN A 172 10.29 25.29 15.29
N ALA A 173 9.10 24.81 15.69
CA ALA A 173 8.08 25.47 16.54
C ALA A 173 7.42 26.82 16.18
N GLU A 174 7.66 27.46 15.04
CA GLU A 174 6.84 28.63 14.61
C GLU A 174 5.93 28.33 13.39
N ASP A 175 6.17 27.23 12.66
CA ASP A 175 5.39 26.85 11.47
C ASP A 175 4.19 25.93 11.74
N THR A 176 4.01 25.46 12.99
CA THR A 176 2.89 24.57 13.32
C THR A 176 1.55 25.31 13.22
N GLU A 177 1.52 26.60 13.61
CA GLU A 177 0.30 27.41 13.58
C GLU A 177 -0.11 27.80 12.15
N SER A 178 0.86 28.00 11.25
CA SER A 178 0.61 28.32 9.83
C SER A 178 0.17 27.07 9.06
N THR A 179 0.74 25.91 9.37
CA THR A 179 0.41 24.62 8.75
C THR A 179 -0.94 24.10 9.21
N GLU A 180 -1.27 24.19 10.51
CA GLU A 180 -2.59 23.83 11.03
C GLU A 180 -3.69 24.78 10.52
N LYS A 181 -3.42 26.09 10.44
CA LYS A 181 -4.36 27.05 9.83
C LYS A 181 -4.56 26.80 8.33
N ALA A 182 -3.52 26.43 7.59
CA ALA A 182 -3.63 26.08 6.18
C ALA A 182 -4.43 24.77 5.98
N GLN A 183 -4.19 23.74 6.81
CA GLN A 183 -4.94 22.49 6.76
C GLN A 183 -6.40 22.65 7.17
N ALA A 184 -6.69 23.47 8.20
CA ALA A 184 -8.04 23.78 8.63
C ALA A 184 -8.81 24.60 7.56
N ALA A 185 -8.16 25.58 6.93
CA ALA A 185 -8.76 26.38 5.85
C ALA A 185 -9.06 25.52 4.61
N GLN A 186 -8.15 24.61 4.23
CA GLN A 186 -8.36 23.68 3.11
C GLN A 186 -9.50 22.69 3.39
N THR A 187 -9.64 22.26 4.65
CA THR A 187 -10.71 21.34 5.08
C THR A 187 -12.07 22.04 5.08
N ALA A 188 -12.14 23.30 5.53
CA ALA A 188 -13.36 24.11 5.48
C ALA A 188 -13.81 24.38 4.04
N GLU A 189 -12.88 24.75 3.15
CA GLU A 189 -13.19 24.99 1.73
C GLU A 189 -13.68 23.73 1.01
N ASN A 190 -13.11 22.57 1.34
CA ASN A 190 -13.56 21.28 0.79
C ASN A 190 -14.93 20.85 1.32
N THR A 191 -15.26 21.22 2.58
CA THR A 191 -16.57 20.91 3.17
C THR A 191 -17.67 21.78 2.55
N GLU A 192 -17.42 23.07 2.32
CA GLU A 192 -18.36 23.95 1.62
C GLU A 192 -18.59 23.50 0.17
N LYS A 193 -17.52 23.10 -0.55
CA LYS A 193 -17.65 22.57 -1.92
C LYS A 193 -18.42 21.26 -1.98
N ALA A 194 -18.25 20.38 -0.98
CA ALA A 194 -19.01 19.14 -0.88
C ALA A 194 -20.51 19.40 -0.60
N GLN A 195 -20.82 20.33 0.30
CA GLN A 195 -22.21 20.71 0.60
C GLN A 195 -22.91 21.41 -0.57
N ALA A 196 -22.18 22.26 -1.31
CA ALA A 196 -22.68 22.88 -2.53
C ALA A 196 -22.98 21.85 -3.64
N ALA A 197 -22.10 20.84 -3.81
CA ALA A 197 -22.29 19.76 -4.76
C ALA A 197 -23.50 18.86 -4.39
N GLN A 198 -23.68 18.57 -3.10
CA GLN A 198 -24.82 17.80 -2.60
C GLN A 198 -26.15 18.54 -2.80
N THR A 199 -26.14 19.87 -2.62
CA THR A 199 -27.32 20.73 -2.82
C THR A 199 -27.68 20.83 -4.30
N ALA A 200 -26.69 20.93 -5.19
CA ALA A 200 -26.90 20.93 -6.64
C ALA A 200 -27.50 19.58 -7.12
N GLU A 201 -26.97 18.45 -6.64
CA GLU A 201 -27.46 17.11 -6.99
C GLU A 201 -28.91 16.87 -6.52
N ASN A 202 -29.26 17.39 -5.33
CA ASN A 202 -30.64 17.31 -4.82
C ASN A 202 -31.62 18.22 -5.59
N THR A 203 -31.15 19.38 -6.08
CA THR A 203 -31.97 20.30 -6.89
C THR A 203 -32.21 19.74 -8.30
N GLU A 204 -31.23 19.05 -8.87
CA GLU A 204 -31.34 18.37 -10.15
C GLU A 204 -32.30 17.16 -10.06
N LYS A 205 -32.24 16.38 -8.97
CA LYS A 205 -33.19 15.29 -8.71
C LYS A 205 -34.62 15.77 -8.45
N ALA A 206 -34.81 16.94 -7.83
CA ALA A 206 -36.14 17.52 -7.60
C ALA A 206 -36.80 18.03 -8.89
N THR A 207 -36.02 18.38 -9.91
CA THR A 207 -36.53 18.90 -11.20
C THR A 207 -36.98 17.77 -12.14
N ILE A 208 -36.55 16.52 -11.90
CA ILE A 208 -36.91 15.35 -12.72
C ILE A 208 -38.27 14.75 -12.33
N PHE A 209 -38.83 15.11 -11.16
CA PHE A 209 -40.08 14.55 -10.64
C PHE A 209 -41.33 15.45 -10.79
N THR A 210 -41.25 16.55 -11.54
CA THR A 210 -42.39 17.45 -11.80
C THR A 210 -42.69 17.69 -13.30
N GLY A 211 -42.19 16.83 -14.19
CA GLY A 211 -42.50 16.82 -15.63
C GLY A 211 -43.28 15.59 -16.06
#